data_AF-A0A3N5JNA7-F1
#
_entry.id   AF-A0A3N5JNA7-F1
#
_cell.length_a   1.000
_cell.length_b   1.000
_cell.length_c   1.000
_cell.angle_alpha   90.00
_cell.angle_beta   90.00
_cell.angle_gamma   90.00
#
_symmetry.space_group_name_H-M   'P 1'
#
loop_
_entity.id
_entity.type
_entity.pdbx_description
1 polymer ?
#
loop_
_entity_poly.entity_id
_entity_poly.type
_entity_poly.pdbx_seq_one_letter_code
_entity_poly.pdbx_strand_id
1 'polypeptide(L)' 'MSLNDQEHLEKLRSLLQHHAHRYYVLDDPEISDGEYDWLMRELEAWELKYPEYITPDSP' A
#
# COMPACT_ATOMS: atom_id res chain seq x y z
N MET A 1 13.92 -10.81 -11.99
CA MET A 1 13.04 -10.29 -10.91
C MET A 1 13.77 -10.49 -9.58
N SER A 2 13.97 -9.44 -8.79
CA SER A 2 14.54 -9.58 -7.46
C SER A 2 13.41 -9.93 -6.50
N LEU A 3 13.61 -10.94 -5.63
CA LEU A 3 12.66 -11.29 -4.57
C LEU A 3 12.24 -10.09 -3.70
N ASN A 4 13.06 -9.03 -3.68
CA ASN A 4 12.82 -7.79 -2.97
C ASN A 4 11.66 -6.92 -3.51
N ASP A 5 11.36 -6.95 -4.81
CA ASP A 5 10.33 -6.06 -5.39
C ASP A 5 8.93 -6.47 -4.91
N GLN A 6 8.63 -7.77 -4.96
CA GLN A 6 7.37 -8.33 -4.47
C GLN A 6 7.23 -8.14 -2.96
N GLU A 7 8.31 -8.39 -2.21
CA GLU A 7 8.30 -8.22 -0.75
C GLU A 7 8.07 -6.76 -0.33
N HIS A 8 8.56 -5.80 -1.11
CA HIS A 8 8.27 -4.38 -0.93
C HIS A 8 6.79 -4.07 -1.18
N LEU A 9 6.23 -4.59 -2.27
CA LEU A 9 4.84 -4.35 -2.66
C LEU A 9 3.87 -4.95 -1.64
N GLU A 10 4.16 -6.16 -1.13
CA GLU A 10 3.40 -6.78 -0.04
C GLU A 10 3.49 -5.98 1.27
N LYS A 11 4.67 -5.44 1.61
CA LYS A 11 4.82 -4.54 2.78
C LYS A 11 4.00 -3.27 2.62
N LEU A 12 4.04 -2.64 1.45
CA LEU A 12 3.31 -1.40 1.19
C LEU A 12 1.79 -1.60 1.29
N ARG A 13 1.30 -2.71 0.73
CA ARG A 13 -0.11 -3.12 0.87
C ARG A 13 -0.49 -3.40 2.32
N SER A 14 0.35 -4.13 3.05
CA SER A 14 0.11 -4.42 4.47
C SER A 14 0.07 -3.14 5.30
N LEU A 15 0.92 -2.15 5.00
CA LEU A 15 0.90 -0.84 5.66
C LEU A 15 -0.40 -0.09 5.35
N LEU A 16 -0.79 0.00 4.08
CA LEU A 16 -2.05 0.65 3.68
C LEU A 16 -3.26 -0.01 4.36
N GLN A 17 -3.33 -1.35 4.38
CA GLN A 17 -4.40 -2.08 5.07
C GLN A 17 -4.38 -1.85 6.59
N HIS A 18 -3.20 -1.85 7.20
CA HIS A 18 -3.05 -1.57 8.64
C HIS A 18 -3.53 -0.16 8.98
N HIS A 19 -3.10 0.84 8.23
CA HIS A 19 -3.53 2.23 8.43
C HIS A 19 -5.02 2.41 8.13
N ALA A 20 -5.55 1.80 7.08
CA ALA A 20 -6.98 1.82 6.76
C ALA A 20 -7.80 1.15 7.89
N HIS A 21 -7.36 0.02 8.41
CA HIS A 21 -8.01 -0.63 9.55
C HIS A 21 -8.03 0.30 10.76
N ARG A 22 -6.89 0.93 11.08
CA ARG A 22 -6.84 1.85 12.22
C ARG A 22 -7.75 3.07 12.05
N TYR A 23 -7.78 3.63 10.85
CA TYR A 23 -8.63 4.77 10.51
C TYR A 23 -10.11 4.40 10.56
N TYR A 24 -10.53 3.35 9.86
CA TYR A 24 -11.95 3.01 9.69
C TYR A 24 -12.55 2.14 10.80
N VAL A 25 -11.73 1.31 11.47
CA VAL A 25 -12.20 0.34 12.47
C VAL A 25 -11.90 0.81 13.88
N LEU A 26 -10.69 1.31 14.12
CA LEU A 26 -10.25 1.70 15.46
C LEU A 26 -10.49 3.18 15.77
N ASP A 27 -10.86 3.99 14.77
CA ASP A 27 -11.00 5.45 14.87
C ASP A 27 -9.72 6.11 15.45
N ASP A 28 -8.57 5.48 15.21
CA ASP A 28 -7.26 5.84 15.77
C ASP A 28 -6.21 5.94 14.65
N PRO A 29 -6.32 6.95 13.76
CA PRO A 29 -5.41 7.10 12.64
C PRO A 29 -3.97 7.36 13.11
N GLU A 30 -3.05 6.45 12.77
CA GLU A 30 -1.61 6.63 13.04
C GLU A 30 -0.94 7.62 12.08
N ILE A 31 -1.52 7.78 10.90
CA ILE A 31 -1.00 8.64 9.84
C ILE A 31 -2.08 9.60 9.38
N SER A 32 -1.65 10.80 8.98
CA SER A 32 -2.54 11.81 8.38
C SER A 32 -2.96 11.37 6.97
N ASP A 33 -4.07 11.91 6.47
CA ASP A 33 -4.54 11.66 5.10
C ASP A 33 -3.44 11.89 4.04
N GLY A 34 -2.57 12.89 4.22
CA GLY A 34 -1.46 13.17 3.30
C GLY A 34 -0.38 12.08 3.25
N GLU A 35 -0.10 11.42 4.37
CA GLU A 35 0.84 10.29 4.43
C GLU A 35 0.20 9.05 3.79
N TYR A 36 -1.10 8.84 4.00
CA TYR A 36 -1.84 7.77 3.34
C TYR A 36 -1.87 7.95 1.82
N ASP A 37 -2.14 9.18 1.34
CA ASP A 37 -2.10 9.53 -0.09
C ASP A 37 -0.70 9.28 -0.67
N TRP A 38 0.36 9.57 0.09
CA TRP A 38 1.73 9.32 -0.33
C TRP A 38 2.04 7.82 -0.48
N LEU A 39 1.63 7.00 0.49
CA LEU A 39 1.76 5.54 0.43
C LEU A 39 0.96 4.94 -0.73
N MET A 40 -0.24 5.46 -0.99
CA MET A 40 -1.09 5.03 -2.10
C MET A 40 -0.42 5.33 -3.45
N ARG A 41 0.12 6.55 -3.62
CA ARG A 41 0.86 6.94 -4.83
C ARG A 41 2.12 6.13 -5.04
N GLU A 42 2.81 5.77 -3.96
CA GLU A 42 3.96 4.87 -4.05
C GLU A 42 3.51 3.51 -4.57
N LEU A 43 2.40 2.95 -4.06
CA LEU A 43 1.84 1.69 -4.55
C LEU A 43 1.51 1.78 -6.05
N GLU A 44 0.81 2.83 -6.48
CA GLU A 44 0.47 3.07 -7.88
C GLU A 44 1.72 3.19 -8.77
N ALA A 45 2.77 3.87 -8.30
CA ALA A 45 4.03 3.98 -9.03
C ALA A 45 4.73 2.63 -9.18
N TRP A 46 4.66 1.78 -8.17
CA TRP A 46 5.14 0.41 -8.22
C TRP A 46 4.32 -0.45 -9.19
N GLU A 47 2.99 -0.35 -9.14
CA GLU A 47 2.09 -1.05 -10.06
C GLU A 47 2.30 -0.64 -11.53
N LEU A 48 2.52 0.65 -11.78
CA LEU A 48 2.87 1.17 -13.11
C LEU A 48 4.22 0.62 -13.61
N LYS A 49 5.19 0.50 -12.70
CA LYS A 49 6.53 0.00 -13.04
C LYS A 49 6.54 -1.52 -13.22
N TYR A 50 5.66 -2.23 -12.51
CA TYR A 50 5.56 -3.67 -12.54
C TYR A 50 4.10 -4.13 -12.72
N PRO A 51 3.56 -4.03 -13.94
CA PRO A 51 2.18 -4.42 -14.24
C PRO A 51 1.92 -5.92 -14.00
N GLU A 52 2.96 -6.74 -13.89
CA GLU A 52 2.90 -8.15 -13.55
C GLU A 52 2.45 -8.42 -12.09
N TYR A 53 2.63 -7.45 -11.18
CA TYR A 53 2.19 -7.57 -9.77
C TYR A 53 0.84 -6.89 -9.51
N ILE A 54 0.25 -6.24 -10.52
CA ILE A 54 -1.12 -5.74 -10.44
C ILE A 54 -2.02 -6.95 -10.27
N THR A 55 -2.49 -7.14 -9.05
CA THR A 55 -3.46 -8.18 -8.71
C THR A 55 -4.83 -7.53 -8.60
N PRO A 56 -5.91 -8.21 -9.01
CA PRO A 56 -7.26 -7.68 -8.92
C PRO A 56 -7.74 -7.48 -7.47
N ASP A 57 -6.97 -7.96 -6.49
CA ASP A 57 -7.14 -7.76 -5.05
C ASP A 57 -6.37 -6.53 -4.53
N SER A 58 -5.81 -5.70 -5.42
CA SER A 58 -5.35 -4.37 -5.03
C SER A 58 -6.55 -3.58 -4.53
N PRO A 59 -6.43 -2.87 -3.40
CA PRO A 59 -7.49 -2.00 -2.91
C PRO A 59 -7.92 -0.94 -3.94
#